data_AF-A0A1Y1NK72-F1
#
_entry.id   AF-A0A1Y1NK72-F1
#
_cell.length_a   1.000
_cell.length_b   1.000
_cell.length_c   1.000
_cell.angle_alpha   90.00
_cell.angle_beta   90.00
_cell.angle_gamma   90.00
#
_symmetry.space_group_name_H-M   'P 1'
#
loop_
_entity.id
_entity.type
_entity.pdbx_description
1 polymer ?
#
loop_
_entity_poly.entity_id
_entity_poly.type
_entity_poly.pdbx_seq_one_letter_code
_entity_poly.pdbx_strand_id
1 'polypeptide(L)'
;MSKKITERFLKERYEKDDHYFTVYDHYTPNYFRPTIPGKFYSRHDTLDLTQADPKLVDAIKLAKDKLPRDKYPWPVTESHNYGWYEPLVPLDRNDYRFYCPAKTAPFVTHEILLRLDKTMQKPKFVGIPFKL
;
A
#
# COMPACT_ATOMS: atom_id res chain seq x y z
N MET A 1 24.55 26.52 -20.48
CA MET A 1 24.43 27.68 -19.55
C MET A 1 23.40 27.33 -18.48
N SER A 2 23.82 27.23 -17.21
CA SER A 2 22.92 26.95 -16.09
C SER A 2 22.08 28.20 -15.78
N LYS A 3 20.75 28.10 -15.87
CA LYS A 3 19.85 29.21 -15.51
C LYS A 3 19.93 29.41 -13.99
N LYS A 4 20.42 30.57 -13.54
CA LYS A 4 20.46 30.92 -12.12
C LYS A 4 19.04 31.00 -11.57
N ILE A 5 18.75 30.17 -10.58
CA ILE A 5 17.48 30.15 -9.89
C ILE A 5 17.41 31.40 -9.00
N THR A 6 16.43 32.27 -9.24
CA THR A 6 16.21 33.50 -8.46
C THR A 6 15.53 33.19 -7.13
N GLU A 7 15.86 33.94 -6.08
CA GLU A 7 15.29 33.77 -4.73
C GLU A 7 13.76 33.82 -4.71
N ARG A 8 13.17 34.69 -5.53
CA ARG A 8 11.71 34.79 -5.68
C ARG A 8 11.05 33.49 -6.12
N PHE A 9 11.72 32.75 -7.01
CA PHE A 9 11.23 31.46 -7.50
C PHE A 9 11.31 30.38 -6.41
N LEU A 10 12.36 30.42 -5.59
CA LEU A 10 12.49 29.51 -4.44
C LEU A 10 11.39 29.79 -3.42
N LYS A 11 11.14 31.06 -3.09
CA LYS A 11 10.08 31.48 -2.17
C LYS A 11 8.69 31.02 -2.63
N GLU A 12 8.32 31.29 -3.88
CA GLU A 12 7.04 30.86 -4.44
C GLU A 12 6.88 29.33 -4.39
N ARG A 13 7.96 28.59 -4.67
CA ARG A 13 7.96 27.14 -4.58
C ARG A 13 7.73 26.64 -3.16
N TYR A 14 8.41 27.22 -2.17
CA TYR A 14 8.21 26.87 -0.77
C TYR A 14 6.78 27.17 -0.30
N GLU A 15 6.21 28.32 -0.69
CA GLU A 15 4.83 28.67 -0.35
C GLU A 15 3.82 27.70 -0.97
N LYS A 16 4.06 27.24 -2.21
CA LYS A 16 3.24 26.21 -2.85
C LYS A 16 3.41 24.85 -2.18
N ASP A 17 4.65 24.44 -1.91
CA ASP A 17 4.93 23.17 -1.25
C ASP A 17 4.26 23.14 0.13
N ASP A 18 4.35 24.21 0.93
CA ASP A 18 3.68 24.32 2.24
C ASP A 18 2.14 24.30 2.13
N HIS A 19 1.57 25.02 1.16
CA HIS A 19 0.13 25.09 0.99
C HIS A 19 -0.50 23.79 0.48
N TYR A 20 0.22 23.04 -0.35
CA TYR A 20 -0.24 21.78 -0.94
C TYR A 20 0.38 20.55 -0.26
N PHE A 21 1.11 20.72 0.85
CA PHE A 21 1.68 19.60 1.61
C PHE A 21 0.57 18.83 2.33
N THR A 22 0.04 17.81 1.67
CA THR A 22 -0.85 16.84 2.32
C THR A 22 -0.03 15.74 2.97
N VAL A 23 -0.06 15.68 4.30
CA VAL A 23 0.41 14.50 5.04
C VAL A 23 -0.56 13.36 4.74
N TYR A 24 -0.10 12.37 3.98
CA TYR A 24 -0.87 11.16 3.76
C TYR A 24 -0.75 10.26 4.99
N ASP A 25 -1.82 10.18 5.79
CA ASP A 25 -1.91 9.27 6.94
C ASP A 25 -2.05 7.79 6.52
N HIS A 26 -2.37 7.56 5.24
CA HIS A 26 -2.65 6.23 4.70
C HIS A 26 -1.70 5.91 3.55
N TYR A 27 -0.72 5.05 3.84
CA TYR A 27 0.17 4.50 2.84
C TYR A 27 -0.48 3.27 2.21
N THR A 28 -0.97 3.40 0.98
CA THR A 28 -1.38 2.24 0.20
C THR A 28 -0.15 1.60 -0.45
N PRO A 29 0.04 0.28 -0.33
CA PRO A 29 1.08 -0.40 -1.09
C PRO A 29 0.83 -0.17 -2.58
N ASN A 30 1.87 0.31 -3.27
CA ASN A 30 1.83 0.43 -4.72
C ASN A 30 2.18 -0.95 -5.31
N TYR A 31 1.16 -1.64 -5.81
CA TYR A 31 1.27 -2.97 -6.42
C TYR A 31 1.91 -2.95 -7.82
N PHE A 32 2.02 -1.77 -8.46
CA PHE A 32 2.60 -1.60 -9.79
C PHE A 32 4.07 -1.17 -9.74
N ARG A 33 4.77 -1.43 -8.62
CA ARG A 33 6.19 -1.13 -8.53
C ARG A 33 7.00 -2.09 -9.42
N PRO A 34 8.04 -1.61 -10.10
CA PRO A 34 8.93 -2.49 -10.85
C PRO A 34 9.63 -3.46 -9.89
N THR A 35 9.76 -4.72 -10.29
CA THR A 35 10.42 -5.80 -9.54
C THR A 35 11.84 -5.42 -9.11
N ILE A 36 12.57 -4.76 -10.03
CA ILE A 36 13.94 -4.32 -9.83
C ILE A 36 13.89 -2.80 -9.72
N PRO A 37 14.11 -2.24 -8.52
CA PRO A 37 14.15 -0.80 -8.36
C PRO A 37 15.43 -0.25 -9.00
N GLY A 38 15.33 0.96 -9.56
CA GLY A 38 16.50 1.74 -9.96
C GLY A 38 17.34 2.18 -8.76
N LYS A 39 18.53 2.72 -9.04
CA LYS A 39 19.40 3.28 -8.00
C LYS A 39 18.72 4.48 -7.32
N PHE A 40 18.71 4.49 -5.99
CA PHE A 40 18.20 5.61 -5.22
C PHE A 40 18.91 6.93 -5.61
N TYR A 41 18.14 8.00 -5.79
CA TYR A 41 18.58 9.36 -6.21
C TYR A 41 19.13 9.52 -7.62
N SER A 42 19.24 8.44 -8.42
CA SER A 42 19.61 8.58 -9.82
C SER A 42 18.37 8.61 -10.71
N ARG A 43 17.81 9.82 -10.89
CA ARG A 43 16.64 10.03 -11.77
C ARG A 43 16.96 9.69 -13.23
N HIS A 44 18.24 9.72 -13.61
CA HIS A 44 18.72 9.50 -14.97
C HIS A 44 19.27 8.09 -15.20
N ASP A 45 19.63 7.34 -14.15
CA ASP A 45 19.97 5.91 -14.26
C ASP A 45 18.71 5.04 -14.05
N THR A 46 17.63 5.36 -14.76
CA THR A 46 16.50 4.43 -14.83
C THR A 46 16.96 3.20 -15.59
N LEU A 47 17.08 2.07 -14.89
CA LEU A 47 17.50 0.80 -15.48
C LEU A 47 16.49 0.37 -16.56
N ASP A 48 16.92 0.43 -17.81
CA ASP A 48 16.22 -0.23 -18.92
C ASP A 48 16.44 -1.73 -18.77
N LEU A 49 15.41 -2.45 -18.30
CA LEU A 49 15.46 -3.91 -18.10
C LEU A 49 15.74 -4.70 -19.38
N THR A 50 15.59 -4.08 -20.56
CA THR A 50 15.95 -4.65 -21.86
C THR A 50 17.45 -4.81 -22.07
N GLN A 51 18.28 -4.06 -21.34
CA GLN A 51 19.74 -4.12 -21.43
C GLN A 51 20.35 -5.18 -20.49
N ALA A 52 19.59 -5.64 -19.49
CA ALA A 52 20.02 -6.64 -18.53
C ALA A 52 19.86 -8.07 -19.10
N ASP A 53 20.61 -9.03 -18.55
CA ASP A 53 20.44 -10.45 -18.91
C ASP A 53 19.00 -10.90 -18.61
N PRO A 54 18.22 -11.29 -19.64
CA PRO A 54 16.82 -11.66 -19.45
C PRO A 54 16.66 -12.82 -18.48
N LYS A 55 17.61 -13.76 -18.42
CA LYS A 55 17.55 -14.91 -17.50
C LYS A 55 17.61 -14.48 -16.04
N LEU A 56 18.48 -13.52 -15.72
CA LEU A 56 18.60 -12.98 -14.36
C LEU A 56 17.35 -12.19 -13.98
N VAL A 57 16.85 -11.36 -14.90
CA VAL A 57 15.62 -10.59 -14.69
C VAL A 57 14.43 -11.53 -14.41
N ASP A 58 14.28 -12.60 -15.19
CA ASP A 58 13.20 -13.57 -15.01
C ASP A 58 13.35 -14.37 -13.72
N ALA A 59 14.57 -14.74 -13.32
CA ALA A 59 14.82 -15.39 -12.04
C ALA A 59 14.45 -14.49 -10.85
N ILE A 60 14.77 -13.19 -10.93
CA ILE A 60 14.42 -12.21 -9.89
C ILE A 60 12.89 -12.02 -9.82
N LYS A 61 12.22 -11.89 -10.98
CA LYS A 61 10.75 -11.82 -11.06
C LYS A 61 10.09 -13.07 -10.50
N LEU A 62 10.60 -14.25 -10.83
CA LEU A 62 10.11 -15.52 -10.30
C LEU A 62 10.30 -15.61 -8.78
N ALA A 63 11.40 -15.09 -8.24
CA ALA A 63 11.65 -15.08 -6.81
C ALA A 63 10.75 -14.08 -6.06
N LYS A 64 10.60 -12.86 -6.58
CA LYS A 64 9.97 -11.72 -5.89
C LYS A 64 8.46 -11.60 -6.12
N ASP A 65 8.01 -11.76 -7.37
CA ASP A 65 6.65 -11.34 -7.76
C ASP A 65 5.68 -12.52 -7.84
N LYS A 66 6.16 -13.69 -8.26
CA LYS A 66 5.31 -14.87 -8.42
C LYS A 66 4.87 -15.42 -7.07
N LEU A 67 3.63 -15.90 -6.99
CA LEU A 67 3.12 -16.63 -5.83
C LEU A 67 3.63 -18.08 -5.85
N PRO A 68 3.65 -18.80 -4.71
CA PRO A 68 4.09 -20.19 -4.67
C PRO A 68 3.39 -21.10 -5.70
N ARG A 69 2.08 -20.92 -5.92
CA ARG A 69 1.29 -21.65 -6.94
C ARG A 69 1.78 -21.42 -8.37
N ASP A 70 2.34 -20.25 -8.66
CA ASP A 70 2.88 -19.93 -9.99
C ASP A 70 4.32 -20.43 -10.18
N LYS A 71 5.02 -20.74 -9.08
CA LYS A 71 6.42 -21.22 -9.08
C LYS A 71 6.52 -22.73 -9.14
N TYR A 72 5.63 -23.42 -8.42
CA TYR A 72 5.73 -24.87 -8.21
C TYR A 72 4.42 -25.55 -8.62
N PRO A 73 4.49 -26.72 -9.28
CA PRO A 73 3.28 -27.48 -9.61
C PRO A 73 2.60 -28.09 -8.38
N TRP A 74 3.33 -28.30 -7.29
CA TRP A 74 2.89 -28.97 -6.06
C TRP A 74 3.35 -28.20 -4.82
N PRO A 75 2.67 -28.33 -3.67
CA PRO A 75 3.06 -27.64 -2.45
C PRO A 75 4.39 -28.19 -1.93
N VAL A 76 5.42 -27.34 -1.92
CA VAL A 76 6.78 -27.73 -1.49
C VAL A 76 6.94 -27.76 0.03
N THR A 77 6.20 -26.93 0.77
CA THR A 77 6.30 -26.82 2.23
C THR A 77 4.94 -27.10 2.88
N GLU A 78 4.94 -27.52 4.15
CA GLU A 78 3.70 -27.73 4.92
C GLU A 78 2.84 -26.46 5.00
N SER A 79 3.46 -25.28 5.05
CA SER A 79 2.75 -24.00 5.02
C SER A 79 1.98 -23.78 3.71
N HIS A 80 2.45 -24.32 2.58
CA HIS A 80 1.74 -24.22 1.32
C HIS A 80 0.44 -25.04 1.36
N ASN A 81 0.40 -26.18 2.05
CA ASN A 81 -0.77 -27.07 2.08
C ASN A 81 -2.06 -26.36 2.51
N TYR A 82 -1.99 -25.43 3.46
CA TYR A 82 -3.17 -24.71 3.98
C TYR A 82 -3.94 -23.91 2.92
N GLY A 83 -3.25 -23.38 1.90
CA GLY A 83 -3.84 -22.56 0.84
C GLY A 83 -3.74 -23.17 -0.56
N TRP A 84 -3.16 -24.38 -0.67
CA TRP A 84 -2.89 -24.99 -1.97
C TRP A 84 -4.10 -25.67 -2.59
N TYR A 85 -4.99 -26.21 -1.77
CA TYR A 85 -6.17 -26.94 -2.23
C TYR A 85 -7.42 -26.08 -2.07
N GLU A 86 -8.36 -26.26 -2.99
CA GLU A 86 -9.68 -25.67 -2.84
C GLU A 86 -10.41 -26.35 -1.67
N PRO A 87 -11.20 -25.60 -0.89
CA PRO A 87 -11.93 -26.18 0.23
C PRO A 87 -12.92 -27.22 -0.28
N LEU A 88 -13.06 -28.33 0.46
CA LEU A 88 -13.98 -29.42 0.12
C LEU A 88 -15.43 -28.94 -0.02
N VAL A 89 -15.79 -27.92 0.76
CA VAL A 89 -17.07 -27.22 0.66
C VAL A 89 -16.79 -25.81 0.15
N PRO A 90 -17.31 -25.42 -1.03
CA PRO A 90 -17.12 -24.07 -1.53
C PRO A 90 -17.76 -23.07 -0.58
N LEU A 91 -17.04 -21.97 -0.31
CA LEU A 91 -17.57 -20.90 0.53
C LEU A 91 -18.58 -20.07 -0.28
N ASP A 92 -19.87 -20.36 -0.11
CA ASP A 92 -20.93 -19.50 -0.62
C ASP A 92 -21.15 -18.30 0.32
N ARG A 93 -20.78 -17.11 -0.15
CA ARG A 93 -20.98 -15.85 0.60
C ARG A 93 -22.44 -15.39 0.61
N ASN A 94 -23.29 -15.98 -0.21
CA ASN A 94 -24.73 -15.70 -0.22
C ASN A 94 -25.51 -16.63 0.70
N ASP A 95 -24.91 -17.74 1.16
CA ASP A 95 -25.57 -18.66 2.07
C ASP A 95 -25.53 -18.13 3.51
N TYR A 96 -26.66 -17.58 3.95
CA TYR A 96 -26.85 -17.06 5.30
C TYR A 96 -26.74 -18.12 6.40
N ARG A 97 -26.78 -19.42 6.07
CA ARG A 97 -26.68 -20.51 7.06
C ARG A 97 -25.24 -20.74 7.51
N PHE A 98 -24.29 -20.58 6.58
CA PHE A 98 -22.88 -20.88 6.81
C PHE A 98 -21.98 -19.64 6.78
N TYR A 99 -22.42 -18.53 6.17
CA TYR A 99 -21.65 -17.29 6.07
C TYR A 99 -22.25 -16.16 6.92
N CYS A 100 -21.84 -16.11 8.18
CA CYS A 100 -22.29 -15.11 9.16
C CYS A 100 -21.14 -14.18 9.62
N PRO A 101 -20.51 -13.39 8.72
CA PRO A 101 -19.46 -12.47 9.14
C PRO A 101 -20.05 -11.37 10.04
N ALA A 102 -19.37 -11.07 11.14
CA ALA A 102 -19.69 -9.90 11.94
C ALA A 102 -19.46 -8.64 11.10
N LYS A 103 -20.52 -7.88 10.82
CA LYS A 103 -20.44 -6.67 9.98
C LYS A 103 -19.75 -5.51 10.69
N THR A 104 -19.90 -5.43 12.00
CA THR A 104 -19.37 -4.34 12.83
C THR A 104 -19.18 -4.84 14.25
N ALA A 105 -18.19 -4.31 14.96
CA ALA A 105 -18.09 -4.51 16.40
C ALA A 105 -19.00 -3.52 17.16
N PRO A 106 -19.53 -3.89 18.34
CA PRO A 106 -20.41 -3.02 19.13
C PRO A 106 -19.79 -1.67 19.51
N PHE A 107 -18.48 -1.62 19.73
CA PHE A 107 -17.80 -0.35 20.03
C PHE A 107 -17.74 0.58 18.81
N VAL A 108 -17.60 0.02 17.60
CA VAL A 108 -17.57 0.80 16.34
C VAL A 108 -18.95 1.39 16.08
N THR A 109 -20.01 0.61 16.27
CA THR A 109 -21.39 1.13 16.12
C THR A 109 -21.65 2.24 17.13
N HIS A 110 -21.23 2.06 18.38
CA HIS A 110 -21.32 3.09 19.42
C HIS A 110 -20.52 4.36 19.06
N GLU A 111 -19.29 4.23 18.59
CA GLU A 111 -18.47 5.38 18.16
C GLU A 111 -19.08 6.12 16.98
N ILE A 112 -19.61 5.41 15.99
CA ILE A 112 -20.32 6.01 14.84
C ILE A 112 -21.51 6.83 15.33
N LEU A 113 -22.31 6.29 16.25
CA LEU A 113 -23.45 7.00 16.83
C LEU A 113 -23.00 8.28 17.57
N LEU A 114 -21.93 8.20 18.38
CA LEU A 114 -21.35 9.37 19.05
C LEU A 114 -20.84 10.43 18.06
N ARG A 115 -20.31 10.01 16.92
CA ARG A 115 -19.77 10.93 15.89
C ARG A 115 -20.89 11.62 15.10
N LEU A 116 -22.00 10.92 14.88
CA LEU A 116 -23.21 11.47 14.24
C LEU A 116 -23.94 12.45 15.17
N ASP A 117 -23.85 12.26 16.48
CA ASP A 117 -24.39 13.18 17.46
C ASP A 117 -23.66 14.53 17.41
N LYS A 118 -24.38 15.55 16.93
CA LYS A 118 -23.86 16.92 16.81
C LYS A 118 -23.67 17.60 18.17
N THR A 119 -24.33 17.09 19.22
CA THR A 119 -24.26 17.68 20.57
C THR A 119 -22.98 17.27 21.32
N MET A 120 -22.36 16.15 20.94
CA MET A 120 -21.17 15.59 21.59
C MET A 120 -19.93 15.54 20.70
N GLN A 121 -19.82 16.47 19.74
CA GLN A 121 -18.63 16.52 18.88
C GLN A 121 -17.38 16.88 19.70
N LYS A 122 -16.49 15.90 19.88
CA LYS A 122 -15.16 16.16 20.46
C LYS A 122 -14.40 17.11 19.54
N PRO A 123 -13.78 18.19 20.07
CA PRO A 123 -12.98 19.07 19.25
C PRO A 123 -11.85 18.27 18.59
N LYS A 124 -11.58 18.56 17.31
CA LYS A 124 -10.46 17.94 16.59
C LYS A 124 -9.17 18.30 17.33
N PHE A 125 -8.26 17.33 17.43
CA PHE A 125 -6.93 17.58 17.98
C PHE A 125 -6.21 18.61 17.11
N VAL A 126 -5.86 19.75 17.69
CA VAL A 126 -5.14 20.86 17.05
C VAL A 126 -3.67 20.94 17.49
N GLY A 127 -3.23 20.00 18.32
CA GLY A 127 -1.85 19.95 18.82
C GLY A 127 -0.87 19.38 17.80
N ILE A 128 0.42 19.48 18.13
CA ILE A 128 1.46 18.75 17.42
C ILE A 128 1.37 17.28 17.86
N PRO A 129 1.10 16.33 16.96
CA PRO A 129 1.05 14.92 17.34
C PRO A 129 2.42 14.47 17.87
N PHE A 130 2.42 13.66 18.93
CA PHE A 130 3.61 13.09 19.58
C PHE A 130 4.61 14.11 20.16
N LYS A 131 4.14 15.29 20.59
CA LYS A 131 4.95 16.18 21.42
C LYS A 131 5.12 15.54 22.81
N LEU A 132 6.33 15.07 23.12
CA LEU A 132 6.74 14.69 24.48
C LEU A 132 6.77 15.90 25.40
#